data_AF-A0A704CU12-F1
#
_entry.id   AF-A0A704CU12-F1
#
_cell.length_a   1.000
_cell.length_b   1.000
_cell.length_c   1.000
_cell.angle_alpha   90.00
_cell.angle_beta   90.00
_cell.angle_gamma   90.00
#
_symmetry.space_group_name_H-M   'P 1'
#
loop_
_entity.id
_entity.type
_entity.pdbx_description
1 polymer ?
#
loop_
_entity_poly.entity_id
_entity_poly.type
_entity_poly.pdbx_seq_one_letter_code
_entity_poly.pdbx_strand_id
1 'polypeptide(L)' 'NTTNINNLSDSITTLTDDALLWDAASGAFSANHNGSASKITNLAAGTLAADSTDAVNGSQLFATNENV' A
#
# COMPACT_ATOMS: atom_id res chain seq x y z
N ASN A 1 3.35 -9.44 33.91
CA ASN A 1 2.99 -8.27 33.06
C ASN A 1 4.08 -7.88 32.08
N THR A 2 5.37 -7.87 32.47
CA THR A 2 6.48 -7.48 31.57
C THR A 2 6.53 -8.25 30.25
N THR A 3 6.34 -9.57 30.26
CA THR A 3 6.28 -10.38 29.03
C THR A 3 5.17 -9.92 28.08
N ASN A 4 3.96 -9.69 28.59
CA ASN A 4 2.84 -9.24 27.76
C ASN A 4 3.09 -7.84 27.19
N ILE A 5 3.73 -6.96 27.97
CA ILE A 5 4.10 -5.61 27.53
C ILE A 5 5.15 -5.68 26.42
N ASN A 6 6.15 -6.55 26.55
CA ASN A 6 7.16 -6.75 25.51
C ASN A 6 6.52 -7.30 24.22
N ASN A 7 5.68 -8.32 24.32
CA ASN A 7 4.99 -8.89 23.15
C ASN A 7 4.13 -7.84 22.43
N LEU A 8 3.44 -6.97 23.19
CA LEU A 8 2.68 -5.87 22.62
C LEU A 8 3.59 -4.86 21.93
N SER A 9 4.71 -4.51 22.56
CA SER A 9 5.70 -3.60 21.96
C SER A 9 6.25 -4.15 20.65
N ASP A 10 6.59 -5.43 20.60
CA ASP A 10 7.11 -6.09 19.40
C ASP A 10 6.06 -6.08 18.28
N SER A 11 4.80 -6.37 18.61
CA SER A 11 3.69 -6.34 17.66
C SER A 11 3.45 -4.94 17.09
N ILE A 12 3.60 -3.90 17.91
CA ILE A 12 3.50 -2.51 17.47
C ILE A 12 4.64 -2.17 16.51
N THR A 13 5.88 -2.55 16.84
CA THR A 13 7.03 -2.33 15.96
C THR A 13 6.85 -3.03 14.61
N THR A 14 6.39 -4.29 14.61
CA THR A 14 6.11 -5.00 13.36
C THR A 14 5.03 -4.29 12.53
N LEU A 15 3.97 -3.79 13.16
CA LEU A 15 2.95 -3.03 12.45
C LEU A 15 3.52 -1.72 11.87
N THR A 16 4.41 -1.03 12.59
CA THR A 16 5.03 0.21 12.08
C THR A 16 6.02 -0.05 10.93
N ASP A 17 6.65 -1.23 10.90
CA ASP A 17 7.61 -1.57 9.86
C ASP A 17 6.93 -2.08 8.57
N ASP A 18 5.84 -2.85 8.68
CA ASP A 18 5.23 -3.55 7.54
C ASP A 18 3.99 -2.86 6.94
N ALA A 19 3.36 -1.91 7.64
CA ALA A 19 2.15 -1.25 7.14
C ALA A 19 2.43 -0.18 6.08
N LEU A 20 1.45 0.06 5.19
CA LEU A 20 1.40 1.27 4.37
C LEU A 20 1.02 2.46 5.24
N LEU A 21 2.02 3.20 5.70
CA LEU A 21 1.84 4.34 6.60
C LEU A 21 1.75 5.66 5.83
N TRP A 22 1.05 6.62 6.44
CA TRP A 22 1.01 8.00 5.96
C TRP A 22 2.38 8.66 6.15
N ASP A 23 2.96 9.17 5.06
CA ASP A 23 4.13 10.02 5.08
C ASP A 23 3.69 11.48 4.98
N ALA A 24 3.80 12.21 6.10
CA ALA A 24 3.41 13.61 6.20
C ALA A 24 4.28 14.54 5.35
N ALA A 25 5.54 14.18 5.08
CA ALA A 25 6.41 14.98 4.23
C ALA A 25 5.97 14.91 2.76
N SER A 26 5.54 13.72 2.32
CA SER A 26 5.00 13.50 0.97
C SER A 26 3.52 13.83 0.84
N GLY A 27 2.79 13.99 1.96
CA GLY A 27 1.35 14.18 1.96
C GLY A 27 0.59 13.01 1.31
N ALA A 28 1.09 11.78 1.48
CA ALA A 28 0.56 10.58 0.85
C ALA A 28 0.85 9.32 1.67
N PHE A 29 0.18 8.21 1.36
CA PHE A 29 0.61 6.89 1.84
C PHE A 29 1.89 6.47 1.11
N SER A 30 2.86 5.96 1.87
CA SER A 30 4.15 5.53 1.32
C SER A 30 4.18 4.01 1.13
N ALA A 31 4.47 3.58 -0.09
CA ALA A 31 4.82 2.20 -0.40
C ALA A 31 6.32 1.91 -0.24
N ASN A 32 7.06 2.80 0.44
CA ASN A 32 8.44 2.52 0.81
C ASN A 32 8.47 1.44 1.88
N HIS A 33 9.17 0.33 1.61
CA HIS A 33 9.48 -0.68 2.59
C HIS A 33 10.99 -0.89 2.59
N ASN A 34 11.63 -0.75 3.75
CA ASN A 34 13.09 -0.87 3.92
C ASN A 34 13.92 0.02 2.98
N GLY A 35 13.46 1.25 2.72
CA GLY A 35 14.19 2.25 1.93
C GLY A 35 13.99 2.14 0.42
N SER A 36 13.10 1.26 -0.05
CA SER A 36 12.84 1.03 -1.47
C SER A 36 11.35 1.16 -1.81
N ALA A 37 11.04 1.72 -2.98
CA ALA A 37 9.69 1.70 -3.51
C ALA A 37 9.24 0.26 -3.76
N SER A 38 8.12 -0.14 -3.18
CA SER A 38 7.59 -1.50 -3.26
C SER A 38 6.33 -1.59 -4.13
N LYS A 39 6.05 -2.80 -4.62
CA LYS A 39 4.82 -3.09 -5.37
C LYS A 39 3.63 -3.24 -4.42
N ILE A 40 2.46 -2.79 -4.86
CA ILE A 40 1.17 -3.14 -4.27
C ILE A 40 0.52 -4.18 -5.18
N THR A 41 0.23 -5.37 -4.64
CA THR A 41 -0.35 -6.51 -5.40
C THR A 41 -1.66 -6.97 -4.78
N ASN A 42 -2.35 -7.91 -5.43
CA ASN A 42 -3.70 -8.36 -5.08
C ASN A 42 -4.73 -7.23 -5.10
N LEU A 43 -4.49 -6.21 -5.92
CA LEU A 43 -5.41 -5.12 -6.17
C LEU A 43 -6.46 -5.57 -7.19
N ALA A 44 -7.72 -5.62 -6.77
CA ALA A 44 -8.84 -5.82 -7.67
C ALA A 44 -8.90 -4.70 -8.73
N ALA A 45 -9.44 -4.98 -9.90
CA ALA A 45 -9.56 -3.97 -10.95
C ALA A 45 -10.47 -2.82 -10.46
N GLY A 46 -9.98 -1.59 -10.58
CA GLY A 46 -10.74 -0.40 -10.18
C GLY A 46 -11.82 -0.05 -11.18
N THR A 47 -12.85 0.68 -10.74
CA THR A 47 -13.90 1.18 -11.63
C THR A 47 -13.33 2.23 -12.59
N LEU A 48 -13.59 2.08 -13.90
CA LEU A 48 -13.19 3.05 -14.91
C LEU A 48 -14.34 4.02 -15.21
N ALA A 49 -14.43 5.09 -14.43
CA ALA A 49 -15.43 6.16 -14.55
C ALA A 49 -14.80 7.52 -14.26
N ALA A 50 -15.43 8.61 -14.71
CA ALA A 50 -14.85 9.96 -14.68
C ALA A 50 -14.55 10.49 -13.26
N ASP A 51 -15.30 10.02 -12.26
CA ASP A 51 -15.22 10.41 -10.85
C ASP A 51 -14.66 9.29 -9.95
N SER A 52 -14.15 8.21 -10.54
CA SER A 52 -13.59 7.08 -9.78
C SER A 52 -12.34 7.47 -9.00
N THR A 53 -12.27 7.03 -7.75
CA THR A 53 -11.08 7.13 -6.88
C THR A 53 -10.42 5.77 -6.63
N ASP A 54 -10.85 4.74 -7.36
CA ASP A 54 -10.30 3.39 -7.23
C ASP A 54 -8.89 3.35 -7.83
N ALA A 55 -7.97 2.68 -7.15
CA ALA A 55 -6.68 2.37 -7.76
C ALA A 55 -6.87 1.38 -8.93
N VAL A 56 -6.17 1.61 -10.03
CA VAL A 56 -6.15 0.70 -11.19
C VAL A 56 -4.97 -0.25 -11.12
N ASN A 57 -5.15 -1.47 -11.63
CA ASN A 57 -4.09 -2.47 -11.63
C ASN A 57 -3.48 -2.68 -13.03
N GLY A 58 -2.45 -3.52 -13.11
CA GLY A 58 -1.71 -3.76 -14.35
C GLY A 58 -2.52 -4.38 -15.49
N SER A 59 -3.57 -5.17 -15.21
CA SER A 59 -4.37 -5.78 -16.29
C SER A 59 -5.22 -4.75 -17.02
N GLN A 60 -5.69 -3.71 -16.33
CA GLN A 60 -6.45 -2.62 -16.93
C GLN A 60 -5.57 -1.75 -17.84
N LEU A 61 -4.36 -1.43 -17.38
CA LEU A 61 -3.39 -0.70 -18.20
C LEU A 61 -2.97 -1.51 -19.43
N PHE A 62 -2.74 -2.83 -19.25
CA PHE A 62 -2.44 -3.73 -20.35
C PHE A 62 -3.56 -3.76 -21.40
N ALA A 63 -4.81 -3.95 -20.99
CA ALA A 63 -5.95 -3.95 -21.89
C ALA A 63 -6.09 -2.63 -22.68
N THR A 64 -5.78 -1.49 -22.05
CA THR A 64 -5.74 -0.20 -22.75
C THR A 64 -4.66 -0.18 -23.82
N ASN A 65 -3.46 -0.64 -23.51
CA ASN A 65 -2.30 -0.64 -24.43
C ASN A 65 -2.46 -1.59 -25.63
N GLU A 66 -3.29 -2.63 -25.53
CA GLU A 66 -3.58 -3.53 -26.65
C GLU A 66 -4.62 -2.94 -27.63
N ASN A 67 -5.36 -1.91 -27.21
CA ASN A 67 -6.43 -1.29 -27.99
C ASN A 67 -6.04 0.08 -28.59
N VAL A 68 -4.76 0.46 -28.51
CA VAL A 68 -4.18 1.68 -29.10
C VAL A 68 -3.30 1.36 -30.30
#